data_AF-X0LP73-F1
#
_entry.id   AF-X0LP73-F1
#
_cell.length_a   1.000
_cell.length_b   1.000
_cell.length_c   1.000
_cell.angle_alpha   90.00
_cell.angle_beta   90.00
_cell.angle_gamma   90.00
#
_symmetry.space_group_name_H-M   'P 1'
#
loop_
_entity.id
_entity.type
_entity.pdbx_description
1 polymer ?
#
loop_
_entity_poly.entity_id
_entity_poly.type
_entity_poly.pdbx_seq_one_letter_code
_entity_poly.pdbx_strand_id
1 'polypeptide(L)'
;MSSPICPMPLGEIVRDMLGKEKETNPVKRLYDDAFKADIGRWIASCAVIGLSAGIMSKHPGHNLLAASAYNLAVGALHFFAFKIPVRPQGLSNPRPPIWYVLILALSTVMWLAALTVIFVLREDIDAYNESSLGKRRTGFVGDISTGTVAMLDNLSIACGCFGICAFLFCVYQWKIKKIEPPKDGPSTAV
;
A
#
# COMPACT_ATOMS: atom_id res chain seq x y z
N MET A 1 35.43 -6.28 1.01
CA MET A 1 34.95 -7.34 0.10
C MET A 1 33.45 -7.18 -0.06
N SER A 2 33.01 -6.82 -1.26
CA SER A 2 31.60 -6.59 -1.62
C SER A 2 30.90 -7.94 -1.83
N SER A 3 29.99 -8.33 -0.95
CA SER A 3 29.13 -9.49 -1.17
C SER A 3 28.14 -9.18 -2.30
N PRO A 4 27.96 -10.07 -3.29
CA PRO A 4 27.04 -9.84 -4.40
C PRO A 4 25.59 -9.83 -3.89
N ILE A 5 24.83 -8.84 -4.37
CA ILE A 5 23.39 -8.73 -4.15
C ILE A 5 22.73 -9.80 -5.03
N CYS A 6 22.48 -10.99 -4.49
CA CYS A 6 21.62 -11.95 -5.17
C CYS A 6 20.16 -11.50 -5.03
N PRO A 7 19.42 -11.29 -6.13
CA PRO A 7 17.98 -11.05 -6.06
C PRO A 7 17.32 -12.30 -5.51
N MET A 8 16.66 -12.18 -4.37
CA MET A 8 15.98 -13.29 -3.71
C MET A 8 14.73 -13.66 -4.54
N PRO A 9 14.62 -14.89 -5.07
CA PRO A 9 13.49 -15.28 -5.90
C PRO A 9 12.20 -15.34 -5.09
N LEU A 10 11.07 -14.98 -5.71
CA LEU A 10 9.75 -14.87 -5.07
C LEU A 10 9.34 -16.12 -4.26
N GLY A 11 9.79 -17.30 -4.69
CA GLY A 11 9.53 -18.58 -4.02
C GLY A 11 10.26 -18.75 -2.68
N GLU A 12 11.42 -18.12 -2.49
CA GLU A 12 12.10 -18.12 -1.19
C GLU A 12 11.40 -17.21 -0.19
N ILE A 13 10.84 -16.08 -0.65
CA ILE A 13 10.04 -15.17 0.20
C ILE A 13 8.81 -15.88 0.77
N VAL A 14 8.10 -16.65 -0.06
CA VAL A 14 6.92 -17.41 0.37
C VAL A 14 7.31 -18.52 1.35
N ARG A 15 8.43 -19.22 1.10
CA ARG A 15 8.96 -20.26 1.99
C ARG A 15 9.41 -19.68 3.34
N ASP A 16 10.05 -18.51 3.34
CA ASP A 16 10.50 -17.83 4.55
C ASP A 16 9.33 -17.29 5.39
N MET A 17 8.20 -16.92 4.76
CA MET A 17 6.98 -16.54 5.48
C MET A 17 6.26 -17.73 6.17
N LEU A 18 6.40 -18.94 5.63
CA LEU A 18 5.65 -20.12 6.09
C LEU A 18 6.47 -21.11 6.94
N GLY A 19 7.80 -21.04 6.93
CA GLY A 19 8.65 -22.17 7.34
C GLY A 19 9.76 -21.93 8.36
N LYS A 20 9.86 -20.79 9.05
CA LYS A 20 10.96 -20.55 10.01
C LYS A 20 10.62 -20.89 11.45
N GLU A 21 11.56 -21.55 12.13
CA GLU A 21 11.60 -21.62 13.61
C GLU A 21 11.57 -20.20 14.20
N LYS A 22 10.96 -20.05 15.38
CA LYS A 22 10.82 -18.74 16.06
C LYS A 22 12.20 -18.12 16.31
N GLU A 23 12.53 -17.07 15.56
CA GLU A 23 13.75 -16.29 15.75
C GLU A 23 13.78 -15.65 17.15
N THR A 24 14.79 -16.00 17.96
CA THR A 24 14.94 -15.53 19.34
C THR A 24 15.61 -14.16 19.44
N ASN A 25 16.33 -13.72 18.39
CA ASN A 25 16.99 -12.43 18.37
C ASN A 25 15.97 -11.28 18.12
N PRO A 26 15.83 -10.32 19.05
CA PRO A 26 14.83 -9.26 18.96
C PRO A 26 15.04 -8.31 17.76
N VAL A 27 16.30 -8.09 17.36
CA VAL A 27 16.63 -7.22 16.22
C VAL A 27 16.21 -7.88 14.92
N LYS A 28 16.53 -9.17 14.74
CA LYS A 28 16.18 -9.89 13.51
C LYS A 28 14.67 -10.03 13.35
N ARG A 29 13.95 -10.30 14.45
CA ARG A 29 12.48 -10.29 14.49
C ARG A 29 11.90 -8.93 14.04
N LEU A 30 12.51 -7.82 14.45
CA LEU A 30 12.09 -6.48 14.05
C LEU A 30 12.17 -6.26 12.53
N TYR A 31 13.27 -6.70 11.91
CA TYR A 31 13.47 -6.60 10.46
C TYR A 31 12.59 -7.58 9.69
N ASP A 32 12.35 -8.78 10.22
CA ASP A 32 11.41 -9.75 9.65
C ASP A 32 9.96 -9.23 9.67
N ASP A 33 9.53 -8.62 10.77
CA ASP A 33 8.20 -8.02 10.88
C ASP A 33 8.05 -6.80 9.96
N ALA A 34 9.10 -5.99 9.80
CA ALA A 34 9.12 -4.90 8.82
C ALA A 34 9.02 -5.40 7.37
N PHE A 35 9.71 -6.50 7.06
CA PHE A 35 9.66 -7.16 5.76
C PHE A 35 8.28 -7.76 5.46
N LYS A 36 7.65 -8.42 6.45
CA LYS A 36 6.26 -8.90 6.34
C LYS A 36 5.28 -7.77 6.07
N ALA A 37 5.43 -6.64 6.76
CA ALA A 37 4.61 -5.46 6.52
C ALA A 37 4.82 -4.90 5.10
N ASP A 38 6.06 -4.94 4.59
CA ASP A 38 6.34 -4.55 3.20
C ASP A 38 5.70 -5.50 2.19
N ILE A 39 5.63 -6.79 2.48
CA ILE A 39 4.90 -7.77 1.65
C ILE A 39 3.40 -7.46 1.67
N GLY A 40 2.81 -7.24 2.85
CA GLY A 40 1.41 -6.86 2.97
C GLY A 40 1.06 -5.60 2.16
N ARG A 41 1.91 -4.57 2.26
CA ARG A 41 1.77 -3.34 1.47
C ARG A 41 1.89 -3.60 -0.05
N TRP A 42 2.79 -4.49 -0.46
CA TRP A 42 2.95 -4.85 -1.87
C TRP A 42 1.71 -5.55 -2.43
N ILE A 43 1.15 -6.53 -1.69
CA ILE A 43 -0.10 -7.20 -2.08
C ILE A 43 -1.26 -6.20 -2.17
N ALA A 44 -1.38 -5.30 -1.20
CA ALA A 44 -2.39 -4.24 -1.23
C ALA A 44 -2.20 -3.31 -2.45
N SER A 45 -0.95 -3.00 -2.81
CA SER A 45 -0.64 -2.20 -3.99
C SER A 45 -1.10 -2.88 -5.29
N CYS A 46 -0.89 -4.19 -5.42
CA CYS A 46 -1.40 -4.97 -6.57
C CYS A 46 -2.92 -4.84 -6.70
N ALA A 47 -3.65 -4.97 -5.58
CA ALA A 47 -5.10 -4.84 -5.57
C ALA A 47 -5.54 -3.42 -5.98
N VAL A 48 -4.90 -2.39 -5.44
CA VAL A 48 -5.18 -0.98 -5.79
C VAL A 48 -4.94 -0.72 -7.28
N ILE A 49 -3.88 -1.26 -7.88
CA ILE A 49 -3.62 -1.15 -9.32
C ILE A 49 -4.77 -1.76 -10.13
N GLY A 50 -5.16 -3.00 -9.81
CA GLY A 50 -6.23 -3.70 -10.52
C GLY A 50 -7.58 -2.98 -10.41
N LEU A 51 -7.92 -2.52 -9.22
CA LEU A 51 -9.17 -1.79 -8.97
C LEU A 51 -9.17 -0.41 -9.64
N SER A 52 -8.05 0.32 -9.59
CA SER A 52 -7.92 1.62 -10.26
C SER A 52 -8.03 1.48 -11.78
N ALA A 53 -7.35 0.48 -12.37
CA ALA A 53 -7.50 0.17 -13.79
C ALA A 53 -8.93 -0.24 -14.15
N GLY A 54 -9.60 -1.00 -13.27
CA GLY A 54 -11.01 -1.36 -13.40
C GLY A 54 -11.93 -0.13 -13.43
N ILE A 55 -11.72 0.83 -12.52
CA ILE A 55 -12.45 2.12 -12.51
C ILE A 55 -12.21 2.87 -13.82
N MET A 56 -10.95 3.03 -14.24
CA MET A 56 -10.60 3.74 -15.48
C MET A 56 -11.22 3.10 -16.74
N SER A 57 -11.30 1.76 -16.79
CA SER A 57 -11.88 1.02 -17.93
C SER A 57 -13.35 1.32 -18.17
N LYS A 58 -14.05 1.85 -17.16
CA LYS A 58 -15.48 2.20 -17.22
C LYS A 58 -15.73 3.67 -17.60
N HIS A 59 -14.69 4.39 -18.02
CA HIS A 59 -14.78 5.80 -18.44
C HIS A 59 -15.54 6.68 -17.43
N PRO A 60 -15.06 6.78 -16.18
CA PRO A 60 -15.74 7.54 -15.15
C PRO A 60 -15.64 9.05 -15.43
N GLY A 61 -16.37 9.86 -14.65
CA GLY A 61 -16.26 11.32 -14.69
C GLY A 61 -14.83 11.81 -14.44
N HIS A 62 -14.52 13.04 -14.87
CA HIS A 62 -13.16 13.60 -14.86
C HIS A 62 -12.48 13.51 -13.48
N ASN A 63 -13.22 13.79 -12.40
CA ASN A 63 -12.71 13.76 -11.02
C ASN A 63 -12.33 12.34 -10.59
N LEU A 64 -13.21 11.36 -10.80
CA LEU A 64 -12.93 9.96 -10.45
C LEU A 64 -11.85 9.34 -11.35
N LEU A 65 -11.75 9.78 -12.61
CA LEU A 65 -10.65 9.42 -13.49
C LEU A 65 -9.31 9.92 -12.96
N ALA A 66 -9.23 11.17 -12.49
CA ALA A 66 -8.03 11.71 -11.86
C ALA A 66 -7.69 10.97 -10.56
N ALA A 67 -8.70 10.66 -9.73
CA ALA A 67 -8.54 9.92 -8.48
C ALA A 67 -7.98 8.51 -8.70
N SER A 68 -8.56 7.78 -9.65
CA SER A 68 -8.13 6.44 -10.02
C SER A 68 -6.76 6.44 -10.69
N ALA A 69 -6.43 7.42 -11.53
CA ALA A 69 -5.10 7.59 -12.11
C ALA A 69 -4.03 7.85 -11.03
N TYR A 70 -4.33 8.68 -10.03
CA TYR A 70 -3.42 8.91 -8.90
C TYR A 70 -3.20 7.63 -8.08
N ASN A 71 -4.27 6.90 -7.76
CA ASN A 71 -4.18 5.63 -7.04
C ASN A 71 -3.41 4.56 -7.84
N LEU A 72 -3.61 4.50 -9.15
CA LEU A 72 -2.84 3.64 -10.06
C LEU A 72 -1.34 3.98 -10.01
N ALA A 73 -0.99 5.27 -10.08
CA ALA A 73 0.40 5.72 -10.05
C ALA A 73 1.07 5.40 -8.70
N VAL A 74 0.38 5.67 -7.58
CA VAL A 74 0.88 5.34 -6.23
C VAL A 74 1.03 3.83 -6.06
N GLY A 75 0.04 3.04 -6.49
CA GLY A 75 0.11 1.59 -6.45
C GLY A 75 1.26 1.04 -7.30
N ALA A 76 1.41 1.52 -8.54
CA ALA A 76 2.49 1.13 -9.44
C ALA A 76 3.87 1.47 -8.87
N LEU A 77 4.04 2.66 -8.29
CA LEU A 77 5.29 3.05 -7.66
C LEU A 77 5.68 2.08 -6.54
N HIS A 78 4.73 1.67 -5.70
CA HIS A 78 4.99 0.73 -4.60
C HIS A 78 5.10 -0.73 -5.05
N PHE A 79 4.53 -1.08 -6.20
CA PHE A 79 4.69 -2.39 -6.82
C PHE A 79 6.09 -2.57 -7.43
N PHE A 80 6.58 -1.55 -8.14
CA PHE A 80 7.87 -1.57 -8.85
C PHE A 80 9.04 -1.06 -8.02
N ALA A 81 8.82 -0.40 -6.88
CA ALA A 81 9.90 0.00 -5.99
C ALA A 81 10.70 -1.25 -5.56
N PHE A 82 11.96 -1.32 -6.01
CA PHE A 82 12.88 -2.40 -5.65
C PHE A 82 12.91 -2.59 -4.14
N LYS A 83 12.54 -3.79 -3.67
CA LYS A 83 12.58 -4.13 -2.25
C LYS A 83 14.03 -4.32 -1.82
N ILE A 84 14.63 -3.23 -1.35
CA ILE A 84 15.96 -3.26 -0.77
C ILE A 84 15.83 -3.90 0.61
N PRO A 85 16.46 -5.06 0.87
CA PRO A 85 16.46 -5.67 2.19
C PRO A 85 17.10 -4.68 3.18
N VAL A 86 16.30 -4.21 4.14
CA VAL A 86 16.75 -3.23 5.12
C VAL A 86 17.66 -3.95 6.12
N ARG A 87 18.88 -3.43 6.30
CA ARG A 87 19.84 -3.92 7.28
C ARG A 87 20.13 -2.83 8.32
N PRO A 88 20.47 -3.21 9.56
CA PRO A 88 20.90 -2.25 10.58
C PRO A 88 22.14 -1.48 10.13
N GLN A 89 22.27 -0.24 10.61
CA GLN A 89 23.41 0.64 10.28
C GLN A 89 24.76 0.10 10.76
N GLY A 90 24.78 -0.75 11.79
CA GLY A 90 25.98 -1.44 12.24
C GLY A 90 25.72 -2.42 13.37
N LEU A 91 26.74 -3.21 13.73
CA LEU A 91 26.70 -4.19 14.84
C LEU A 91 26.38 -3.55 16.20
N SER A 92 26.77 -2.29 16.41
CA SER A 92 26.53 -1.52 17.64
C SER A 92 25.32 -0.58 17.57
N ASN A 93 24.68 -0.44 16.40
CA ASN A 93 23.56 0.46 16.21
C ASN A 93 22.44 -0.23 15.39
N PRO A 94 21.40 -0.75 16.05
CA PRO A 94 20.32 -1.48 15.38
C PRO A 94 19.36 -0.57 14.60
N ARG A 95 19.58 0.75 14.60
CA ARG A 95 18.69 1.72 13.95
C ARG A 95 18.61 1.50 12.44
N PRO A 96 17.42 1.69 11.85
CA PRO A 96 17.27 1.66 10.40
C PRO A 96 18.01 2.85 9.75
N PRO A 97 18.48 2.70 8.51
CA PRO A 97 19.10 3.79 7.77
C PRO A 97 18.13 4.95 7.52
N ILE A 98 18.63 6.19 7.54
CA ILE A 98 17.85 7.42 7.36
C ILE A 98 17.05 7.39 6.05
N TRP A 99 17.65 6.90 4.95
CA TRP A 99 16.98 6.75 3.67
C TRP A 99 15.70 5.90 3.76
N TYR A 100 15.71 4.83 4.56
CA TYR A 100 14.52 4.00 4.76
C TYR A 100 13.43 4.72 5.57
N VAL A 101 13.80 5.63 6.46
CA VAL A 101 12.84 6.49 7.19
C VAL A 101 12.21 7.51 6.24
N LEU A 102 13.01 8.13 5.37
CA LEU A 102 12.51 9.08 4.36
C LEU A 102 11.56 8.41 3.36
N ILE A 103 11.93 7.23 2.83
CA ILE A 103 11.05 6.46 1.94
C ILE A 103 9.75 6.10 2.65
N LEU A 104 9.83 5.64 3.90
CA LEU A 104 8.62 5.31 4.67
C LEU A 104 7.72 6.54 4.88
N ALA A 105 8.30 7.72 5.15
CA ALA A 105 7.55 8.97 5.31
C ALA A 105 6.85 9.39 4.01
N LEU A 106 7.56 9.34 2.88
CA LEU A 106 6.97 9.63 1.56
C LEU A 106 5.86 8.64 1.23
N SER A 107 6.08 7.34 1.46
CA SER A 107 5.05 6.31 1.29
C SER A 107 3.81 6.59 2.15
N THR A 108 3.97 6.96 3.42
CA THR A 108 2.82 7.29 4.27
C THR A 108 2.01 8.44 3.72
N VAL A 109 2.67 9.50 3.25
CA VAL A 109 1.99 10.69 2.71
C VAL A 109 1.29 10.35 1.40
N MET A 110 1.92 9.59 0.51
CA MET A 110 1.32 9.16 -0.76
C MET A 110 0.09 8.28 -0.55
N TRP A 111 0.14 7.31 0.37
CA TRP A 111 -1.03 6.49 0.68
C TRP A 111 -2.13 7.28 1.37
N LEU A 112 -1.79 8.21 2.26
CA LEU A 112 -2.78 9.10 2.88
C LEU A 112 -3.47 9.98 1.84
N ALA A 113 -2.71 10.58 0.91
CA ALA A 113 -3.28 11.37 -0.18
C ALA A 113 -4.13 10.51 -1.13
N ALA A 114 -3.70 9.28 -1.44
CA ALA A 114 -4.46 8.38 -2.31
C ALA A 114 -5.84 8.05 -1.73
N LEU A 115 -5.88 7.85 -0.41
CA LEU A 115 -7.10 7.68 0.36
C LEU A 115 -7.99 8.90 0.34
N THR A 116 -7.45 10.08 0.66
CA THR A 116 -8.24 11.31 0.69
C THR A 116 -8.83 11.60 -0.69
N VAL A 117 -8.03 11.48 -1.75
CA VAL A 117 -8.48 11.78 -3.12
C VAL A 117 -9.56 10.80 -3.58
N ILE A 118 -9.44 9.49 -3.30
CA ILE A 118 -10.47 8.53 -3.74
C ILE A 118 -11.77 8.66 -2.96
N PHE A 119 -11.75 9.00 -1.67
CA PHE A 119 -12.97 9.19 -0.87
C PHE A 119 -13.63 10.55 -1.13
N VAL A 120 -12.87 11.64 -1.25
CA VAL A 120 -13.42 12.98 -1.53
C VAL A 120 -14.05 13.02 -2.93
N LEU A 121 -13.34 12.52 -3.95
CA LEU A 121 -13.86 12.53 -5.32
C LEU A 121 -14.88 11.43 -5.60
N ARG A 122 -15.12 10.53 -4.63
CA ARG A 122 -16.25 9.59 -4.64
C ARG A 122 -17.56 10.29 -4.29
N GLU A 123 -17.56 11.27 -3.38
CA GLU A 123 -18.78 12.06 -3.07
C GLU A 123 -19.31 12.80 -4.32
N ASP A 124 -18.42 13.17 -5.25
CA ASP A 124 -18.80 13.73 -6.54
C ASP A 124 -19.55 12.73 -7.45
N ILE A 125 -19.36 11.42 -7.27
CA ILE A 125 -20.12 10.39 -8.02
C ILE A 125 -21.60 10.47 -7.64
N ASP A 126 -21.91 10.66 -6.36
CA ASP A 126 -23.28 10.76 -5.87
C ASP A 126 -23.97 12.02 -6.41
N ALA A 127 -23.26 13.16 -6.41
CA ALA A 127 -23.76 14.41 -7.00
C ALA A 127 -23.90 14.33 -8.53
N TYR A 128 -22.99 13.64 -9.22
CA TYR A 128 -23.11 13.37 -10.66
C TYR A 128 -24.28 12.44 -10.96
N ASN A 129 -24.53 11.44 -10.11
CA ASN A 129 -25.67 10.53 -10.26
C ASN A 129 -26.99 11.30 -10.17
N GLU A 130 -27.18 12.15 -9.16
CA GLU A 130 -28.37 13.00 -9.00
C GLU A 130 -28.61 13.93 -10.20
N SER A 131 -27.56 14.60 -10.67
CA SER A 131 -27.66 15.51 -11.84
C SER A 131 -27.93 14.76 -13.15
N SER A 132 -27.36 13.56 -13.32
CA SER A 132 -27.58 12.71 -14.51
C SER A 132 -28.98 12.08 -14.52
N LEU A 133 -29.52 11.69 -13.37
CA LEU A 133 -30.90 11.21 -13.20
C LEU A 133 -31.91 12.30 -13.55
N GLY A 134 -31.66 13.55 -13.11
CA GLY A 134 -32.47 14.71 -13.48
C GLY A 134 -32.47 14.99 -14.99
N LYS A 135 -31.32 14.83 -15.65
CA LYS A 135 -31.16 15.04 -17.10
C LYS A 135 -31.66 13.88 -17.97
N ARG A 136 -31.84 12.68 -17.39
CA ARG A 136 -32.26 11.44 -18.09
C ARG A 136 -33.70 11.02 -17.83
N ARG A 137 -34.43 11.68 -16.93
CA ARG A 137 -35.89 11.51 -16.80
C ARG A 137 -36.65 11.88 -18.09
N THR A 138 -35.98 12.54 -19.04
CA THR A 138 -36.47 12.88 -20.38
C THR A 138 -36.01 11.91 -21.49
N GLY A 139 -35.23 10.86 -21.20
CA GLY A 139 -34.64 9.98 -22.22
C GLY A 139 -34.54 8.51 -21.81
N PHE A 140 -35.25 7.66 -22.55
CA PHE A 140 -35.44 6.21 -22.42
C PHE A 140 -34.15 5.37 -22.50
N VAL A 141 -33.28 5.38 -21.48
CA VAL A 141 -32.14 4.42 -21.33
C VAL A 141 -31.82 4.18 -19.83
N GLY A 142 -32.75 3.51 -19.10
CA GLY A 142 -32.71 3.42 -17.64
C GLY A 142 -31.90 2.27 -17.02
N ASP A 143 -31.78 1.11 -17.69
CA ASP A 143 -31.30 -0.10 -16.99
C ASP A 143 -29.79 -0.36 -17.09
N ILE A 144 -29.14 -0.05 -18.22
CA ILE A 144 -27.71 -0.36 -18.41
C ILE A 144 -26.80 0.61 -17.60
N SER A 145 -27.28 1.83 -17.35
CA SER A 145 -26.50 2.84 -16.63
C SER A 145 -26.48 2.64 -15.12
N THR A 146 -27.57 2.15 -14.52
CA THR A 146 -27.68 1.99 -13.07
C THR A 146 -26.70 0.94 -12.54
N GLY A 147 -26.52 -0.16 -13.30
CA GLY A 147 -25.52 -1.19 -12.97
C GLY A 147 -24.07 -0.71 -13.05
N THR A 148 -23.75 0.17 -14.01
CA THR A 148 -22.39 0.70 -14.18
C THR A 148 -22.00 1.67 -13.06
N VAL A 149 -22.93 2.51 -12.60
CA VAL A 149 -22.70 3.44 -11.49
C VAL A 149 -22.52 2.68 -10.17
N ALA A 150 -23.39 1.71 -9.88
CA ALA A 150 -23.24 0.85 -8.69
C ALA A 150 -21.93 0.05 -8.71
N MET A 151 -21.50 -0.41 -9.90
CA MET A 151 -20.20 -1.07 -10.07
C MET A 151 -19.02 -0.12 -9.81
N LEU A 152 -19.07 1.11 -10.33
CA LEU A 152 -18.04 2.13 -10.09
C LEU A 152 -17.93 2.49 -8.60
N ASP A 153 -19.06 2.60 -7.91
CA ASP A 153 -19.07 2.88 -6.48
C ASP A 153 -18.43 1.74 -5.68
N ASN A 154 -18.85 0.50 -5.94
CA ASN A 154 -18.28 -0.69 -5.31
C ASN A 154 -16.77 -0.83 -5.57
N LEU A 155 -16.31 -0.56 -6.79
CA LEU A 155 -14.88 -0.58 -7.13
C LEU A 155 -14.11 0.53 -6.41
N SER A 156 -14.69 1.73 -6.28
CA SER A 156 -14.07 2.87 -5.60
C SER A 156 -13.95 2.62 -4.10
N ILE A 157 -14.98 2.07 -3.45
CA ILE A 157 -14.94 1.62 -2.05
C ILE A 157 -13.82 0.60 -1.86
N ALA A 158 -13.81 -0.45 -2.71
CA ALA A 158 -12.81 -1.49 -2.62
C ALA A 158 -11.39 -0.91 -2.77
N CYS A 159 -11.18 -0.01 -3.73
CA CYS A 159 -9.90 0.66 -3.96
C CYS A 159 -9.47 1.45 -2.72
N GLY A 160 -10.38 2.22 -2.12
CA GLY A 160 -10.16 2.93 -0.86
C GLY A 160 -9.77 1.98 0.28
N CYS A 161 -10.51 0.90 0.49
CA CYS A 161 -10.22 -0.10 1.53
C CYS A 161 -8.83 -0.72 1.39
N PHE A 162 -8.40 -1.10 0.18
CA PHE A 162 -7.05 -1.61 -0.02
C PHE A 162 -5.98 -0.53 0.16
N GLY A 163 -6.27 0.72 -0.18
CA GLY A 163 -5.44 1.87 0.19
C GLY A 163 -5.27 2.00 1.71
N ILE A 164 -6.35 1.74 2.49
CA ILE A 164 -6.32 1.85 3.96
C ILE A 164 -5.41 0.75 4.50
N CYS A 165 -5.54 -0.47 3.98
CA CYS A 165 -4.64 -1.57 4.31
C CYS A 165 -3.17 -1.20 4.06
N ALA A 166 -2.86 -0.62 2.89
CA ALA A 166 -1.50 -0.19 2.56
C ALA A 166 -0.98 0.91 3.51
N PHE A 167 -1.84 1.86 3.89
CA PHE A 167 -1.53 2.89 4.88
C PHE A 167 -1.28 2.31 6.27
N LEU A 168 -2.13 1.39 6.73
CA LEU A 168 -1.97 0.70 8.02
C LEU A 168 -0.66 -0.08 8.10
N PHE A 169 -0.24 -0.74 7.02
CA PHE A 169 1.08 -1.38 6.98
C PHE A 169 2.22 -0.36 7.14
N CYS A 170 2.10 0.84 6.57
CA CYS A 170 3.09 1.89 6.79
C CYS A 170 3.11 2.37 8.26
N VAL A 171 1.95 2.57 8.88
CA VAL A 171 1.83 2.94 10.30
C VAL A 171 2.38 1.84 11.21
N TYR A 172 2.11 0.59 10.88
CA TYR A 172 2.65 -0.55 11.61
C TYR A 172 4.19 -0.60 11.54
N GLN A 173 4.79 -0.34 10.38
CA GLN A 173 6.24 -0.19 10.25
C GLN A 173 6.80 0.97 11.10
N TRP A 174 6.07 2.09 11.22
CA TRP A 174 6.45 3.17 12.14
C TRP A 174 6.40 2.74 13.62
N LYS A 175 5.40 1.93 14.00
CA LYS A 175 5.28 1.41 15.37
C LYS A 175 6.40 0.43 15.71
N ILE A 176 6.72 -0.50 14.81
CA ILE A 176 7.87 -1.40 14.93
C ILE A 176 9.14 -0.58 15.16
N LYS A 177 9.39 0.45 14.35
CA LYS A 177 10.59 1.30 14.49
C LYS A 177 10.66 2.15 15.75
N LYS A 178 9.52 2.47 16.38
CA LYS A 178 9.45 3.27 17.62
C LYS A 178 9.70 2.43 18.88
N ILE A 179 9.63 1.10 18.79
CA ILE A 179 10.06 0.25 19.90
C ILE A 179 11.58 0.40 19.98
N GLU A 180 12.05 1.21 20.93
CA GLU A 180 13.47 1.35 21.24
C GLU A 180 14.09 -0.06 21.37
N PRO A 181 15.33 -0.28 20.88
CA PRO A 181 16.04 -1.49 21.23
C PRO A 181 16.08 -1.57 22.77
N PRO A 182 15.90 -2.76 23.38
CA PRO A 182 15.93 -2.91 24.84
C PRO A 182 17.21 -2.27 25.38
N LYS A 183 17.07 -1.36 26.33
CA LYS A 183 18.16 -0.55 26.87
C LYS A 183 19.13 -1.34 27.76
N ASP A 184 18.84 -2.60 28.09
CA ASP A 184 19.61 -3.33 29.08
C ASP A 184 19.94 -4.77 28.61
N GLY A 185 21.23 -5.06 28.50
CA GLY A 185 21.77 -6.42 28.33
C GLY A 185 23.21 -6.39 27.79
N PRO A 186 24.21 -6.90 28.54
CA PRO A 186 25.61 -6.71 28.21
C PRO A 186 25.99 -7.46 26.94
N SER A 187 26.95 -6.87 26.23
CA SER A 187 27.70 -7.46 25.13
C SER A 187 28.23 -8.85 25.52
N THR A 188 27.60 -9.91 25.03
CA THR A 188 28.27 -11.21 24.89
C THR A 188 28.07 -11.71 23.47
N ALA A 189 29.17 -11.66 22.73
CA ALA A 189 29.44 -12.45 21.54
C ALA A 189 29.01 -13.90 21.74
N VAL A 190 28.34 -14.48 20.73
CA VAL A 190 28.81 -15.58 19.86
C VAL A 190 28.02 -15.51 18.56
#